data_AF-A0A7X3D1F9-F1
#
_entry.id   AF-A0A7X3D1F9-F1
#
_cell.length_a   1.000
_cell.length_b   1.000
_cell.length_c   1.000
_cell.angle_alpha   90.00
_cell.angle_beta   90.00
_cell.angle_gamma   90.00
#
_symmetry.space_group_name_H-M   'P 1'
#
loop_
_entity.id
_entity.type
_entity.pdbx_description
1 polymer ?
#
loop_
_entity_poly.entity_id
_entity_poly.type
_entity_poly.pdbx_seq_one_letter_code
_entity_poly.pdbx_strand_id
1 'polypeptide(L)'
;MKRIFFFSLMLLMTIACKEQKQELVVEDASAHEISSEKWPKKLPLKPEAQAILDDWIEFASFETSFDALHTVANREDLSLVIENMITKQNQLEESTYPKEFNIPQVKSRQKVFKTYMLKVKGDLFYRTDPQESILQMMEAYNAFRNQFNVVVNNTLDTDLILDF
;
A
#
# COMPACT_ATOMS: atom_id res chain seq x y z
N MET A 1 50.81 -38.24 5.77
CA MET A 1 49.44 -38.09 5.21
C MET A 1 48.49 -37.23 6.06
N LYS A 2 48.56 -37.20 7.40
CA LYS A 2 47.68 -36.31 8.23
C LYS A 2 48.00 -34.80 8.11
N ARG A 3 49.28 -34.43 7.94
CA ARG A 3 49.69 -33.02 7.81
C ARG A 3 49.23 -32.39 6.48
N ILE A 4 49.31 -33.13 5.38
CA ILE A 4 48.84 -32.69 4.05
C ILE A 4 47.32 -32.52 4.04
N PHE A 5 46.59 -33.40 4.73
CA PHE A 5 45.14 -33.30 4.88
C PHE A 5 44.72 -32.03 5.64
N PHE A 6 45.50 -31.64 6.67
CA PHE A 6 45.26 -30.41 7.43
C PHE A 6 45.47 -29.14 6.60
N PHE A 7 46.51 -29.11 5.76
CA PHE A 7 46.75 -27.98 4.86
C PHE A 7 45.70 -27.91 3.73
N SER A 8 45.21 -29.05 3.23
CA SER A 8 44.13 -29.09 2.25
C SER A 8 42.79 -28.62 2.81
N LEU A 9 42.50 -28.91 4.09
CA LEU A 9 41.27 -28.47 4.76
C LEU A 9 41.29 -26.97 5.07
N MET A 10 42.47 -26.42 5.39
CA MET A 10 42.65 -24.99 5.65
C MET A 10 42.56 -24.13 4.36
N LEU A 11 42.94 -24.69 3.20
CA LEU A 11 42.84 -24.03 1.89
C LEU A 11 41.38 -23.98 1.37
N LEU A 12 40.52 -24.93 1.74
CA LEU A 12 39.11 -24.92 1.36
C LEU A 12 38.31 -23.80 2.03
N MET A 13 38.73 -23.36 3.23
CA MET A 13 38.07 -22.28 3.97
C MET A 13 38.33 -20.88 3.39
N THR A 14 39.35 -20.70 2.54
CA THR A 14 39.64 -19.40 1.91
C THR A 14 38.90 -19.19 0.58
N ILE A 15 38.34 -20.25 -0.01
CA ILE A 15 37.59 -20.19 -1.28
C ILE A 15 36.09 -19.93 -1.03
N ALA A 16 35.59 -20.21 0.18
CA ALA A 16 34.20 -20.00 0.56
C ALA A 16 33.80 -18.51 0.70
N CYS A 17 34.78 -17.59 0.69
CA CYS A 17 34.55 -16.15 0.75
C CYS A 17 34.82 -15.46 -0.59
N LYS A 18 34.51 -16.13 -1.71
CA LYS A 18 34.21 -15.39 -2.94
C LYS A 18 32.82 -14.81 -2.80
N GLU A 19 32.76 -13.61 -2.24
CA GLU A 19 31.62 -12.72 -2.41
C GLU A 19 31.43 -12.57 -3.92
N GLN A 20 30.44 -13.29 -4.45
CA GLN A 20 29.99 -13.11 -5.80
C GLN A 20 29.35 -11.72 -5.79
N LYS A 21 30.16 -10.69 -6.05
CA LYS A 21 29.67 -9.41 -6.52
C LYS A 21 28.99 -9.72 -7.85
N GLN A 22 27.75 -10.18 -7.75
CA GLN A 22 26.75 -9.90 -8.75
C GLN A 22 26.85 -8.39 -8.90
N GLU A 23 27.40 -7.93 -10.03
CA GLU A 23 27.10 -6.60 -10.50
C GLU A 23 25.58 -6.55 -10.51
N LEU A 24 25.01 -5.95 -9.46
CA LEU A 24 23.74 -5.29 -9.58
C LEU A 24 24.00 -4.31 -10.71
N VAL A 25 23.60 -4.71 -11.90
CA VAL A 25 23.24 -3.78 -12.95
C VAL A 25 22.19 -2.91 -12.28
N VAL A 26 22.64 -1.84 -11.63
CA VAL A 26 21.85 -0.65 -11.42
C VAL A 26 21.72 -0.12 -12.83
N GLU A 27 20.84 -0.77 -13.60
CA GLU A 27 20.17 -0.10 -14.68
C GLU A 27 19.64 1.17 -14.03
N ASP A 28 20.11 2.29 -14.52
CA ASP A 28 19.77 3.60 -14.01
C ASP A 28 18.27 3.77 -14.29
N ALA A 29 17.44 3.21 -13.40
CA ALA A 29 15.99 3.27 -13.43
C ALA A 29 15.49 4.67 -13.02
N SER A 30 16.34 5.69 -13.17
CA SER A 30 16.05 7.10 -12.95
C SER A 30 15.21 7.72 -14.08
N ALA A 31 14.79 6.93 -15.07
CA ALA A 31 13.99 7.42 -16.19
C ALA A 31 12.85 6.47 -16.63
N HIS A 32 12.34 5.60 -15.75
CA HIS A 32 11.04 4.98 -16.04
C HIS A 32 9.94 6.02 -15.82
N GLU A 33 9.41 6.56 -16.91
CA GLU A 33 8.24 7.41 -16.94
C GLU A 33 7.06 6.64 -16.30
N ILE A 34 6.52 7.18 -15.21
CA ILE A 34 5.39 6.56 -14.52
C ILE A 34 4.13 6.87 -15.31
N SER A 35 3.60 5.88 -16.01
CA SER A 35 2.32 6.00 -16.72
C SER A 35 1.16 5.53 -15.85
N SER A 36 0.25 6.46 -15.51
CA SER A 36 -0.95 6.20 -14.73
C SER A 36 -2.16 5.73 -15.58
N GLU A 37 -2.01 5.66 -16.91
CA GLU A 37 -3.11 5.35 -17.85
C GLU A 37 -3.82 4.03 -17.55
N LYS A 38 -3.08 3.04 -17.04
CA LYS A 38 -3.58 1.69 -16.76
C LYS A 38 -4.06 1.51 -15.33
N TRP A 39 -3.98 2.53 -14.48
CA TRP A 39 -4.36 2.38 -13.07
C TRP A 39 -5.89 2.25 -12.93
N PRO A 40 -6.36 1.38 -12.03
CA PRO A 40 -7.79 1.27 -11.74
C PRO A 40 -8.37 2.62 -11.33
N LYS A 41 -9.55 2.96 -11.85
CA LYS A 41 -10.28 4.15 -11.42
C LYS A 41 -10.82 3.96 -10.01
N LYS A 42 -11.02 5.07 -9.29
CA LYS A 42 -11.70 5.05 -7.98
C LYS A 42 -13.10 4.47 -8.12
N LEU A 43 -13.45 3.52 -7.25
CA LEU A 43 -14.79 2.95 -7.17
C LEU A 43 -15.78 4.02 -6.66
N PRO A 44 -16.88 4.29 -7.38
CA PRO A 44 -17.84 5.31 -6.97
C PRO A 44 -18.53 4.93 -5.66
N LEU A 45 -18.70 5.92 -4.78
CA LEU A 45 -19.45 5.76 -3.53
C LEU A 45 -20.94 5.94 -3.81
N LYS A 46 -21.78 5.18 -3.10
CA LYS A 46 -23.23 5.37 -3.12
C LYS A 46 -23.60 6.68 -2.43
N PRO A 47 -24.71 7.34 -2.80
CA PRO A 47 -25.12 8.62 -2.20
C PRO A 47 -25.21 8.59 -0.67
N GLU A 48 -25.70 7.49 -0.10
CA GLU A 48 -25.85 7.31 1.34
C GLU A 48 -24.49 7.22 2.05
N ALA A 49 -23.53 6.52 1.44
CA ALA A 49 -22.16 6.45 1.95
C ALA A 49 -21.46 7.80 1.79
N GLN A 50 -21.64 8.46 0.65
CA GLN A 50 -21.03 9.76 0.37
C GLN A 50 -21.48 10.80 1.41
N ALA A 51 -22.77 10.87 1.72
CA ALA A 51 -23.31 11.82 2.69
C ALA A 51 -22.64 11.70 4.08
N ILE A 52 -22.32 10.48 4.52
CA ILE A 52 -21.62 10.25 5.80
C ILE A 52 -20.12 10.63 5.68
N LEU A 53 -19.51 10.31 4.54
CA LEU A 53 -18.09 10.57 4.29
C LEU A 53 -17.77 12.06 4.08
N ASP A 54 -18.72 12.85 3.60
CA ASP A 54 -18.58 14.29 3.39
C ASP A 54 -18.34 15.05 4.71
N ASP A 55 -18.91 14.57 5.82
CA ASP A 55 -18.71 15.13 7.15
C ASP A 55 -17.40 14.67 7.82
N TRP A 56 -16.73 13.65 7.27
CA TRP A 56 -15.48 13.12 7.80
C TRP A 56 -14.28 13.83 7.17
N ILE A 57 -13.87 14.94 7.80
CA ILE A 57 -12.82 15.85 7.30
C ILE A 57 -11.52 15.13 6.99
N GLU A 58 -11.08 14.20 7.84
CA GLU A 58 -9.85 13.44 7.62
C GLU A 58 -9.95 12.51 6.40
N PHE A 59 -11.14 11.97 6.13
CA PHE A 59 -11.37 11.18 4.92
C PHE A 59 -11.28 12.07 3.68
N ALA A 60 -11.93 13.24 3.67
CA ALA A 60 -11.82 14.20 2.57
C ALA A 60 -10.38 14.69 2.35
N SER A 61 -9.63 14.92 3.43
CA SER A 61 -8.21 15.28 3.36
C SER A 61 -7.37 14.17 2.74
N PHE A 62 -7.63 12.92 3.12
CA PHE A 62 -7.00 11.75 2.53
C PHE A 62 -7.39 11.58 1.05
N GLU A 63 -8.67 11.72 0.68
CA GLU A 63 -9.15 11.65 -0.70
C GLU A 63 -8.39 12.61 -1.61
N THR A 64 -8.20 13.85 -1.15
CA THR A 64 -7.43 14.87 -1.88
C THR A 64 -5.99 14.43 -2.10
N SER A 65 -5.35 13.80 -1.11
CA SER A 65 -3.99 13.27 -1.25
C SER A 65 -3.93 12.07 -2.22
N PHE A 66 -4.98 11.25 -2.26
CA PHE A 66 -5.07 10.13 -3.19
C PHE A 66 -5.21 10.63 -4.63
N ASP A 67 -6.02 11.67 -4.87
CA ASP A 67 -6.23 12.23 -6.21
C ASP A 67 -4.97 12.86 -6.81
N ALA A 68 -4.02 13.27 -5.97
CA ALA A 68 -2.70 13.72 -6.40
C ALA A 68 -1.87 12.61 -7.08
N LEU A 69 -2.21 11.34 -6.94
CA LEU A 69 -1.57 10.26 -7.70
C LEU A 69 -1.68 10.47 -9.22
N HIS A 70 -2.75 11.12 -9.68
CA HIS A 70 -2.94 11.39 -11.11
C HIS A 70 -2.06 12.52 -11.64
N THR A 71 -1.36 13.27 -10.78
CA THR A 71 -0.45 14.35 -11.18
C THR A 71 1.02 13.93 -11.17
N VAL A 72 1.31 12.70 -10.78
CA VAL A 72 2.67 12.15 -10.71
C VAL A 72 3.24 11.98 -12.12
N ALA A 73 4.42 12.57 -12.38
CA ALA A 73 5.13 12.42 -13.66
C ALA A 73 6.40 11.56 -13.55
N ASN A 74 7.00 11.50 -12.37
CA ASN A 74 8.26 10.81 -12.11
C ASN A 74 8.30 10.16 -10.72
N ARG A 75 9.40 9.47 -10.43
CA ARG A 75 9.58 8.71 -9.18
C ARG A 75 9.64 9.59 -7.95
N GLU A 76 10.26 10.76 -8.05
CA GLU A 76 10.39 11.73 -6.97
C GLU A 76 9.01 12.30 -6.59
N ASP A 77 8.19 12.64 -7.58
CA ASP A 77 6.81 13.07 -7.40
C ASP A 77 5.99 11.96 -6.74
N LEU A 78 6.13 10.71 -7.23
CA LEU A 78 5.43 9.58 -6.65
C LEU A 78 5.82 9.39 -5.17
N SER A 79 7.11 9.50 -4.85
CA SER A 79 7.62 9.40 -3.49
C SER A 79 6.98 10.45 -2.58
N LEU A 80 6.93 11.70 -3.02
CA LEU A 80 6.32 12.79 -2.25
C LEU A 80 4.82 12.57 -2.04
N VAL A 81 4.10 12.16 -3.10
CA VAL A 81 2.67 11.87 -3.02
C VAL A 81 2.40 10.71 -2.06
N ILE A 82 3.15 9.62 -2.15
CA ILE A 82 2.97 8.45 -1.27
C ILE A 82 3.28 8.78 0.19
N GLU A 83 4.30 9.58 0.49
CA GLU A 83 4.58 10.02 1.86
C GLU A 83 3.45 10.89 2.44
N ASN A 84 2.91 11.80 1.63
CA ASN A 84 1.75 12.61 2.02
C ASN A 84 0.52 11.72 2.26
N MET A 85 0.23 10.77 1.36
CA MET A 85 -0.87 9.82 1.51
C MET A 85 -0.74 8.97 2.78
N ILE A 86 0.45 8.45 3.10
CA ILE A 86 0.71 7.70 4.34
C ILE A 86 0.45 8.59 5.56
N THR A 87 0.91 9.84 5.53
CA THR A 87 0.65 10.80 6.61
C THR A 87 -0.85 11.04 6.80
N LYS A 88 -1.59 11.29 5.71
CA LYS A 88 -3.04 11.48 5.76
C LYS A 88 -3.80 10.23 6.19
N GLN A 89 -3.33 9.04 5.79
CA GLN A 89 -3.96 7.80 6.23
C GLN A 89 -3.74 7.57 7.73
N ASN A 90 -2.57 7.87 8.29
CA ASN A 90 -2.34 7.78 9.74
C ASN A 90 -3.31 8.71 10.49
N GLN A 91 -3.46 9.94 10.02
CA GLN A 91 -4.42 10.91 10.56
C GLN A 91 -5.86 10.37 10.48
N LEU A 92 -6.25 9.79 9.35
CA LEU A 92 -7.55 9.15 9.17
C LEU A 92 -7.76 7.98 10.14
N GLU A 93 -6.75 7.14 10.34
CA GLU A 93 -6.81 6.00 11.26
C GLU A 93 -6.92 6.41 12.73
N GLU A 94 -6.29 7.52 13.12
CA GLU A 94 -6.33 8.08 14.48
C GLU A 94 -7.59 8.93 14.74
N SER A 95 -8.27 9.38 13.67
CA SER A 95 -9.46 10.21 13.77
C SER A 95 -10.66 9.47 14.36
N THR A 96 -11.70 10.23 14.72
CA THR A 96 -12.97 9.64 15.16
C THR A 96 -13.75 9.18 13.94
N TYR A 97 -13.97 7.88 13.85
CA TYR A 97 -14.77 7.28 12.78
C TYR A 97 -16.24 7.66 12.91
N PRO A 98 -16.95 7.93 11.80
CA PRO A 98 -18.41 7.95 11.76
C PRO A 98 -18.96 6.66 12.37
N LYS A 99 -20.07 6.76 13.12
CA LYS A 99 -20.61 5.65 13.92
C LYS A 99 -20.85 4.40 13.06
N GLU A 100 -21.40 4.61 11.87
CA GLU A 100 -21.74 3.59 10.87
C GLU A 100 -20.49 2.86 10.36
N PHE A 101 -19.37 3.58 10.24
CA PHE A 101 -18.12 3.06 9.69
C PHE A 101 -17.10 2.67 10.76
N ASN A 102 -17.41 2.89 12.04
CA ASN A 102 -16.58 2.50 13.17
C ASN A 102 -16.70 0.99 13.47
N ILE A 103 -16.50 0.16 12.46
CA ILE A 103 -16.63 -1.29 12.53
C ILE A 103 -15.32 -2.00 12.10
N PRO A 104 -15.05 -3.23 12.59
CA PRO A 104 -13.82 -3.95 12.27
C PRO A 104 -13.56 -4.15 10.78
N GLN A 105 -14.61 -4.32 9.97
CA GLN A 105 -14.51 -4.58 8.53
C GLN A 105 -13.92 -3.38 7.79
N VAL A 106 -14.37 -2.16 8.11
CA VAL A 106 -13.85 -0.91 7.53
C VAL A 106 -12.39 -0.72 7.92
N LYS A 107 -12.08 -0.84 9.23
CA LYS A 107 -10.71 -0.68 9.76
C LYS A 107 -9.75 -1.72 9.18
N SER A 108 -10.19 -2.97 9.03
CA SER A 108 -9.39 -4.03 8.43
C SER A 108 -9.02 -3.70 6.98
N ARG A 109 -9.98 -3.22 6.17
CA ARG A 109 -9.71 -2.82 4.78
C ARG A 109 -8.79 -1.60 4.69
N GLN A 110 -8.97 -0.61 5.58
CA GLN A 110 -8.07 0.53 5.68
C GLN A 110 -6.62 0.08 5.96
N LYS A 111 -6.44 -0.87 6.88
CA LYS A 111 -5.12 -1.41 7.21
C LYS A 111 -4.47 -2.16 6.05
N VAL A 112 -5.24 -2.96 5.31
CA VAL A 112 -4.75 -3.63 4.09
C VAL A 112 -4.32 -2.60 3.05
N PHE A 113 -5.11 -1.55 2.84
CA PHE A 113 -4.75 -0.45 1.95
C PHE A 113 -3.47 0.26 2.40
N LYS A 114 -3.32 0.56 3.69
CA LYS A 114 -2.08 1.09 4.29
C LYS A 114 -0.87 0.21 4.03
N THR A 115 -1.02 -1.11 4.16
CA THR A 115 0.06 -2.07 3.88
C THR A 115 0.58 -1.93 2.45
N TYR A 116 -0.31 -1.78 1.47
CA TYR A 116 0.13 -1.61 0.08
C TYR A 116 0.73 -0.23 -0.21
N MET A 117 0.27 0.85 0.46
CA MET A 117 0.98 2.14 0.41
C MET A 117 2.42 2.01 0.93
N LEU A 118 2.62 1.29 2.03
CA LEU A 118 3.96 1.02 2.58
C LEU A 118 4.80 0.15 1.64
N LYS A 119 4.17 -0.78 0.92
CA LYS A 119 4.85 -1.58 -0.12
C LYS A 119 5.35 -0.69 -1.26
N VAL A 120 4.52 0.22 -1.78
CA VAL A 120 4.93 1.21 -2.80
C VAL A 120 6.10 2.07 -2.28
N LYS A 121 6.01 2.58 -1.05
CA LYS A 121 7.12 3.31 -0.42
C LYS A 121 8.41 2.48 -0.36
N GLY A 122 8.29 1.19 -0.02
CA GLY A 122 9.42 0.24 -0.05
C GLY A 122 10.03 0.13 -1.44
N ASP A 123 9.22 -0.04 -2.47
CA ASP A 123 9.71 -0.13 -3.85
C ASP A 123 10.44 1.14 -4.29
N LEU A 124 9.88 2.29 -3.93
CA LEU A 124 10.50 3.59 -4.18
C LEU A 124 11.86 3.71 -3.50
N PHE A 125 11.94 3.33 -2.23
CA PHE A 125 13.17 3.37 -1.43
C PHE A 125 14.26 2.43 -1.98
N TYR A 126 13.89 1.18 -2.32
CA TYR A 126 14.84 0.18 -2.84
C TYR A 126 15.11 0.28 -4.33
N ARG A 127 14.59 1.33 -4.99
CA ARG A 127 14.77 1.57 -6.42
C ARG A 127 14.20 0.47 -7.34
N THR A 128 13.24 -0.34 -6.86
CA THR A 128 12.52 -1.35 -7.65
C THR A 128 11.35 -0.75 -8.41
N ASP A 129 10.82 -1.45 -9.42
CA ASP A 129 9.62 -1.02 -10.16
C ASP A 129 8.38 -1.05 -9.23
N PRO A 130 7.72 0.10 -8.95
CA PRO A 130 6.58 0.16 -8.04
C PRO A 130 5.25 -0.24 -8.72
N GLN A 131 5.21 -0.50 -10.03
CA GLN A 131 3.96 -0.62 -10.79
C GLN A 131 3.01 -1.68 -10.23
N GLU A 132 3.51 -2.87 -9.88
CA GLU A 132 2.67 -3.93 -9.31
C GLU A 132 2.10 -3.52 -7.94
N SER A 133 2.92 -2.92 -7.08
CA SER A 133 2.50 -2.47 -5.76
C SER A 133 1.49 -1.33 -5.84
N ILE A 134 1.59 -0.45 -6.84
CA ILE A 134 0.60 0.58 -7.11
C ILE A 134 -0.73 -0.06 -7.51
N LEU A 135 -0.73 -1.04 -8.42
CA LEU A 135 -1.96 -1.74 -8.80
C LEU A 135 -2.64 -2.39 -7.57
N GLN A 136 -1.88 -3.08 -6.73
CA GLN A 136 -2.38 -3.68 -5.50
C GLN A 136 -2.92 -2.63 -4.51
N MET A 137 -2.25 -1.47 -4.40
CA MET A 137 -2.70 -0.35 -3.59
C MET A 137 -4.04 0.21 -4.10
N MET A 138 -4.19 0.42 -5.40
CA MET A 138 -5.43 0.90 -6.02
C MET A 138 -6.59 -0.08 -5.81
N GLU A 139 -6.33 -1.38 -5.96
CA GLU A 139 -7.31 -2.44 -5.70
C GLU A 139 -7.73 -2.47 -4.22
N ALA A 140 -6.78 -2.40 -3.30
CA ALA A 140 -7.05 -2.38 -1.87
C ALA A 140 -7.85 -1.13 -1.46
N TYR A 141 -7.56 0.02 -2.07
CA TYR A 141 -8.32 1.24 -1.86
C TYR A 141 -9.75 1.13 -2.39
N ASN A 142 -9.94 0.55 -3.58
CA ASN A 142 -11.29 0.29 -4.09
C ASN A 142 -12.06 -0.70 -3.21
N ALA A 143 -11.40 -1.70 -2.65
CA ALA A 143 -12.01 -2.60 -1.66
C ALA A 143 -12.40 -1.87 -0.37
N PHE A 144 -11.57 -0.92 0.09
CA PHE A 144 -11.89 -0.03 1.22
C PHE A 144 -13.11 0.85 0.92
N ARG A 145 -13.13 1.54 -0.22
CA ARG A 145 -14.29 2.34 -0.67
C ARG A 145 -15.57 1.51 -0.78
N ASN A 146 -15.45 0.31 -1.36
CA ASN A 146 -16.60 -0.58 -1.52
C ASN A 146 -17.18 -1.03 -0.18
N GLN A 147 -16.34 -1.15 0.86
CA GLN A 147 -16.84 -1.52 2.18
C GLN A 147 -17.84 -0.49 2.72
N PHE A 148 -17.68 0.81 2.44
CA PHE A 148 -18.68 1.82 2.80
C PHE A 148 -20.02 1.57 2.09
N ASN A 149 -19.98 1.27 0.79
CA ASN A 149 -21.18 0.94 0.01
C ASN A 149 -21.89 -0.31 0.51
N VAL A 150 -21.14 -1.30 1.00
CA VAL A 150 -21.69 -2.52 1.61
C VAL A 150 -22.36 -2.19 2.94
N VAL A 151 -21.73 -1.37 3.78
CA VAL A 151 -22.26 -1.02 5.11
C VAL A 151 -23.59 -0.30 5.00
N VAL A 152 -23.71 0.72 4.15
CA VAL A 152 -24.97 1.48 4.00
C VAL A 152 -26.09 0.69 3.31
N ASN A 153 -25.74 -0.42 2.65
CA ASN A 153 -26.71 -1.28 1.95
C ASN A 153 -27.08 -2.54 2.75
N ASN A 154 -26.44 -2.77 3.90
CA ASN A 154 -26.71 -3.96 4.68
C ASN A 154 -27.99 -3.77 5.49
N THR A 155 -29.07 -4.40 5.05
CA THR A 155 -30.38 -4.39 5.70
C THR A 155 -30.54 -5.48 6.76
N LEU A 156 -29.52 -6.30 6.99
CA LEU A 156 -29.54 -7.37 7.99
C LEU A 156 -29.20 -6.79 9.36
N ASP A 157 -30.23 -6.62 10.16
CA ASP A 157 -30.12 -6.41 11.60
C ASP A 157 -29.67 -7.73 12.25
N THR A 158 -28.43 -7.77 12.72
CA THR A 158 -27.87 -8.95 13.38
C THR A 158 -28.45 -9.18 14.78
N ASP A 159 -29.03 -8.15 15.41
CA ASP A 159 -29.66 -8.29 16.72
C ASP A 159 -30.94 -9.13 16.58
N LEU A 160 -31.68 -8.97 15.47
CA LEU A 160 -32.81 -9.83 15.08
C LEU A 160 -32.42 -11.30 14.81
N ILE A 161 -31.13 -11.60 14.57
CA ILE A 161 -30.64 -12.96 14.31
C ILE A 161 -30.26 -13.66 15.61
N LEU A 162 -30.01 -12.95 16.72
CA LEU A 162 -29.57 -13.55 17.98
C LEU A 162 -30.71 -13.73 18.99
N ASP A 163 -31.93 -13.32 18.65
CA ASP A 163 -33.16 -13.64 19.38
C ASP A 163 -33.61 -15.10 19.08
N PHE A 164 -32.93 -16.08 19.68
CA PHE A 164 -33.38 -17.48 19.74
C PHE A 164 -33.52 -17.97 21.17
#